data_AF-A0A7H5EXR1-F1
#
_entry.id   AF-A0A7H5EXR1-F1
#
_cell.length_a   1.000
_cell.length_b   1.000
_cell.length_c   1.000
_cell.angle_alpha   90.00
_cell.angle_beta   90.00
_cell.angle_gamma   90.00
#
_symmetry.space_group_name_H-M   'P 1'
#
loop_
_entity.id
_entity.type
_entity.pdbx_description
1 polymer ?
#
loop_
_entity_poly.entity_id
_entity_poly.type
_entity_poly.pdbx_seq_one_letter_code
_entity_poly.pdbx_strand_id
1 'polypeptide(L)'
;MSQLSDAEIAEAATAVRRGMEVYVHREHGRMLVADDPERNVRADPEVFEIIMQTVSTDPDAYVHIERMPTDQAIQVMRDFTDRVRNQELWQNLSYALKRPRPFRTFKDELSKFPKNYERWRDFRQSRYEDYVRRSLQEG
;
A
#
# COMPACT_ATOMS: atom_id res chain seq x y z
N MET A 1 -6.19 -17.75 14.42
CA MET A 1 -5.79 -17.01 13.20
C MET A 1 -4.38 -17.42 12.88
N SER A 2 -4.17 -18.10 11.75
CA SER A 2 -2.83 -18.26 11.19
C SER A 2 -2.30 -16.86 10.86
N GLN A 3 -1.15 -16.50 11.43
CA GLN A 3 -0.54 -15.19 11.21
C GLN A 3 0.38 -15.28 9.99
N LEU A 4 0.23 -14.32 9.07
CA LEU A 4 1.20 -14.12 8.00
C LEU A 4 2.60 -13.89 8.58
N SER A 5 3.61 -14.44 7.92
CA SER A 5 5.01 -14.12 8.19
C SER A 5 5.32 -12.67 7.80
N ASP A 6 6.43 -12.12 8.30
CA ASP A 6 6.87 -10.77 7.91
C ASP A 6 7.12 -10.64 6.40
N ALA A 7 7.55 -11.71 5.73
CA ALA A 7 7.75 -11.73 4.28
C ALA A 7 6.41 -11.62 3.53
N GLU A 8 5.39 -12.36 3.97
CA GLU A 8 4.03 -12.28 3.40
C GLU A 8 3.38 -10.92 3.67
N ILE A 9 3.61 -10.33 4.85
CA ILE A 9 3.16 -8.97 5.17
C ILE A 9 3.83 -7.95 4.23
N ALA A 10 5.14 -8.09 3.97
CA ALA A 10 5.86 -7.21 3.06
C ALA A 10 5.38 -7.35 1.60
N GLU A 11 5.01 -8.57 1.18
CA GLU A 11 4.41 -8.84 -0.12
C GLU A 11 3.02 -8.23 -0.24
N ALA A 12 2.14 -8.47 0.74
CA ALA A 12 0.82 -7.85 0.82
C ALA A 12 0.91 -6.32 0.78
N ALA A 13 1.81 -5.74 1.57
CA ALA A 13 2.06 -4.30 1.61
C ALA A 13 2.49 -3.76 0.23
N THR A 14 3.34 -4.50 -0.47
CA THR A 14 3.74 -4.18 -1.85
C THR A 14 2.56 -4.26 -2.81
N ALA A 15 1.70 -5.25 -2.66
CA ALA A 15 0.54 -5.44 -3.52
C ALA A 15 -0.48 -4.31 -3.35
N VAL A 16 -0.89 -4.03 -2.11
CA VAL A 16 -1.78 -2.92 -1.74
C VAL A 16 -1.25 -1.58 -2.24
N ARG A 17 0.06 -1.33 -2.09
CA ARG A 17 0.72 -0.11 -2.58
C ARG A 17 0.67 0.03 -4.10
N ARG A 18 0.62 -1.08 -4.83
CA ARG A 18 0.49 -1.09 -6.29
C ARG A 18 -0.96 -0.93 -6.76
N GLY A 19 -1.92 -0.90 -5.83
CA GLY A 19 -3.35 -0.77 -6.12
C GLY A 19 -4.05 -2.10 -6.38
N MET A 20 -3.39 -3.22 -6.07
CA MET A 20 -4.00 -4.55 -6.07
C MET A 20 -4.78 -4.78 -4.78
N GLU A 21 -5.76 -5.68 -4.84
CA GLU A 21 -6.54 -6.12 -3.69
C GLU A 21 -5.93 -7.39 -3.10
N VAL A 22 -5.91 -7.50 -1.78
CA VAL A 22 -5.33 -8.66 -1.08
C VAL A 22 -6.39 -9.30 -0.21
N TYR A 23 -6.53 -10.62 -0.34
CA TYR A 23 -7.48 -11.43 0.43
C TYR A 23 -6.71 -12.45 1.24
N VAL A 24 -6.90 -12.45 2.56
CA VAL A 24 -6.19 -13.35 3.48
C VAL A 24 -7.18 -14.23 4.22
N HIS A 25 -7.08 -15.54 4.04
CA HIS A 25 -7.98 -16.49 4.69
C HIS A 25 -7.74 -16.51 6.21
N ARG A 26 -8.79 -16.28 7.01
CA ARG A 26 -8.73 -16.11 8.48
C ARG A 26 -8.15 -17.32 9.23
N GLU A 27 -8.49 -18.52 8.78
CA GLU A 27 -8.04 -19.76 9.45
C GLU A 27 -6.58 -20.11 9.17
N HIS A 28 -6.22 -20.25 7.89
CA HIS A 28 -4.92 -20.79 7.49
C HIS A 28 -3.95 -19.76 6.90
N GLY A 29 -4.36 -18.50 6.71
CA GLY A 29 -3.47 -17.41 6.29
C GLY A 29 -3.09 -17.44 4.82
N ARG A 30 -3.82 -18.20 3.98
CA ARG A 30 -3.55 -18.20 2.52
C ARG A 30 -3.87 -16.81 1.98
N MET A 31 -2.90 -16.22 1.30
CA MET A 31 -3.01 -14.94 0.64
C MET A 31 -3.36 -15.14 -0.84
N LEU A 32 -4.34 -14.38 -1.32
CA LEU A 32 -4.67 -14.22 -2.74
C LEU A 32 -4.52 -12.74 -3.10
N VAL A 33 -3.88 -12.46 -4.23
CA VAL A 33 -3.65 -11.08 -4.71
C VAL A 33 -4.37 -10.91 -6.03
N ALA A 34 -5.37 -10.03 -6.06
CA ALA A 34 -6.17 -9.75 -7.23
C ALA A 34 -5.71 -8.42 -7.86
N ASP A 35 -5.32 -8.47 -9.14
CA ASP A 35 -5.02 -7.30 -9.96
C ASP A 35 -6.16 -7.12 -10.96
N ASP A 36 -6.94 -6.05 -10.79
CA ASP A 36 -8.15 -5.81 -11.56
C ASP A 36 -7.80 -5.43 -13.02
N PRO A 37 -8.19 -6.24 -14.03
CA PRO A 37 -7.87 -5.98 -15.43
C PRO A 37 -8.51 -4.71 -15.99
N GLU A 38 -9.59 -4.21 -15.38
CA GLU A 38 -10.15 -2.90 -15.73
C GLU A 38 -9.25 -1.75 -15.30
N ARG A 39 -8.48 -1.92 -14.22
CA ARG A 39 -7.55 -0.93 -13.67
C ARG A 39 -6.13 -1.11 -14.18
N ASN A 40 -5.73 -2.33 -14.50
CA ASN A 40 -4.40 -2.68 -14.99
C ASN A 40 -4.49 -3.61 -16.20
N VAL A 41 -4.29 -3.05 -17.40
CA VAL A 41 -4.31 -3.78 -18.68
C VAL A 41 -3.27 -4.92 -18.81
N ARG A 42 -2.31 -5.00 -17.88
CA ARG A 42 -1.32 -6.09 -17.82
C ARG A 42 -1.74 -7.23 -16.88
N ALA A 43 -2.83 -7.07 -16.14
CA ALA A 43 -3.37 -8.13 -15.30
C ALA A 43 -3.97 -9.24 -16.19
N ASP A 44 -3.89 -10.47 -15.70
CA ASP A 44 -4.49 -11.62 -16.35
C ASP A 44 -5.96 -11.74 -15.91
N PRO A 45 -6.94 -11.54 -16.82
CA PRO A 45 -8.35 -11.61 -16.47
C PRO A 45 -8.78 -12.98 -15.93
N GLU A 46 -8.19 -14.08 -16.42
CA GLU A 46 -8.55 -15.43 -15.97
C GLU A 46 -8.12 -15.64 -14.52
N VAL A 47 -6.91 -15.19 -14.17
CA VAL A 47 -6.41 -15.24 -12.78
C VAL A 47 -7.30 -14.40 -11.86
N PHE A 48 -7.67 -13.20 -12.28
CA PHE A 48 -8.56 -12.32 -11.51
C PHE A 48 -9.92 -12.98 -11.27
N GLU A 49 -10.56 -13.52 -12.32
CA GLU A 49 -11.85 -14.21 -12.23
C GLU A 49 -11.81 -15.41 -11.29
N ILE A 50 -10.76 -16.24 -11.36
CA ILE A 50 -10.60 -17.39 -10.45
C ILE A 50 -10.52 -16.94 -8.98
N ILE A 51 -9.79 -15.87 -8.70
CA ILE A 51 -9.69 -15.34 -7.34
C ILE A 51 -11.04 -14.80 -6.87
N MET A 52 -11.75 -14.04 -7.71
CA MET A 52 -13.07 -13.50 -7.38
C MET A 52 -14.11 -14.60 -7.14
N GLN A 53 -14.11 -15.67 -7.94
CA GLN A 53 -14.95 -16.85 -7.71
C GLN A 53 -14.61 -17.57 -6.39
N THR A 54 -13.31 -17.71 -6.10
CA THR A 54 -12.83 -18.34 -4.86
C THR A 54 -13.31 -17.57 -3.63
N VAL A 55 -13.13 -16.24 -3.62
CA VAL A 55 -13.51 -15.39 -2.48
C VAL A 55 -15.04 -15.27 -2.35
N SER A 56 -15.77 -15.19 -3.46
CA SER A 56 -17.24 -15.06 -3.43
C SER A 56 -17.97 -16.31 -2.93
N THR A 57 -17.31 -17.47 -2.91
CA THR A 57 -17.89 -18.71 -2.37
C THR A 57 -18.05 -18.65 -0.85
N ASP A 58 -17.09 -18.03 -0.15
CA ASP A 58 -17.16 -17.79 1.29
C ASP A 58 -16.44 -16.48 1.66
N PRO A 59 -17.10 -15.32 1.46
CA PRO A 59 -16.48 -14.01 1.69
C PRO A 59 -16.04 -13.81 3.15
N ASP A 60 -16.78 -14.39 4.08
CA ASP A 60 -16.51 -14.32 5.52
C ASP A 60 -15.31 -15.20 5.92
N ALA A 61 -14.78 -16.04 5.04
CA ALA A 61 -13.51 -16.71 5.31
C ALA A 61 -12.29 -15.79 5.15
N TYR A 62 -12.44 -14.62 4.52
CA TYR A 62 -11.32 -13.75 4.14
C TYR A 62 -11.36 -12.38 4.83
N VAL A 63 -10.18 -11.90 5.22
CA VAL A 63 -9.96 -10.47 5.44
C VAL A 63 -9.62 -9.85 4.09
N HIS A 64 -10.43 -8.90 3.64
CA HIS A 64 -10.16 -8.12 2.43
C HIS A 64 -9.39 -6.86 2.78
N ILE A 65 -8.21 -6.69 2.18
CA ILE A 65 -7.33 -5.54 2.35
C ILE A 65 -7.31 -4.75 1.05
N GLU A 66 -8.09 -3.67 1.04
CA GLU A 66 -8.13 -2.70 -0.04
C GLU A 66 -6.92 -1.76 -0.01
N ARG A 67 -6.77 -1.01 -1.11
CA ARG A 67 -5.91 0.18 -1.17
C ARG A 67 -6.07 1.04 0.09
N MET A 68 -4.93 1.47 0.64
CA MET A 68 -4.91 2.49 1.69
C MET A 68 -5.73 3.73 1.28
N PRO A 69 -6.67 4.19 2.12
CA PRO A 69 -7.43 5.40 1.87
C PRO A 69 -6.53 6.60 1.55
N THR A 70 -6.98 7.47 0.65
CA THR A 70 -6.17 8.56 0.11
C THR A 70 -5.66 9.52 1.20
N ASP A 71 -6.51 9.81 2.18
CA ASP A 71 -6.20 10.63 3.34
C ASP A 71 -5.13 9.98 4.24
N GLN A 72 -5.23 8.67 4.52
CA GLN A 72 -4.19 7.93 5.24
C GLN A 72 -2.86 7.90 4.46
N ALA A 73 -2.91 7.70 3.14
CA ALA A 73 -1.71 7.71 2.30
C ALA A 73 -1.05 9.10 2.25
N ILE A 74 -1.84 10.18 2.24
CA ILE A 74 -1.33 11.56 2.38
C ILE A 74 -0.75 11.78 3.78
N GLN A 75 -1.34 11.20 4.82
CA GLN A 75 -0.79 11.28 6.17
C GLN A 75 0.57 10.59 6.26
N VAL A 76 0.77 9.43 5.62
CA VAL A 76 2.10 8.81 5.50
C VAL A 76 3.13 9.76 4.86
N MET A 77 2.74 10.54 3.86
CA MET A 77 3.64 11.53 3.24
C MET A 77 3.96 12.70 4.20
N ARG A 78 2.99 13.15 4.99
CA ARG A 78 3.19 14.18 6.03
C ARG A 78 4.13 13.70 7.12
N ASP A 79 3.88 12.50 7.67
CA ASP A 79 4.72 11.87 8.69
C ASP A 79 6.18 11.73 8.24
N PHE A 80 6.41 11.41 6.97
CA PHE A 80 7.76 11.39 6.42
C PHE A 80 8.36 12.78 6.34
N THR A 81 7.59 13.76 5.85
CA THR A 81 8.02 15.16 5.74
C THR A 81 8.51 15.67 7.09
N ASP A 82 7.78 15.43 8.17
CA ASP A 82 8.13 15.88 9.53
C ASP A 82 9.45 15.28 10.05
N ARG A 83 9.93 14.18 9.45
CA ARG A 83 11.21 13.52 9.79
C ARG A 83 12.38 14.02 8.93
N VAL A 84 12.13 14.82 7.89
CA VAL A 84 13.17 15.33 6.99
C VAL A 84 13.99 16.41 7.67
N ARG A 85 15.29 16.15 7.84
CA ARG A 85 16.25 17.12 8.41
C ARG A 85 16.79 18.14 7.41
N ASN A 86 16.75 17.84 6.11
CA ASN A 86 17.18 18.78 5.08
C ASN A 86 16.09 19.87 4.95
N GLN A 87 16.42 21.10 5.31
CA GLN A 87 15.45 22.20 5.39
C GLN A 87 14.83 22.53 4.02
N GLU A 88 15.63 22.52 2.95
CA GLU A 88 15.14 22.77 1.59
C GLU A 88 14.12 21.71 1.17
N LEU A 89 14.46 20.43 1.34
CA LEU A 89 13.55 19.33 1.03
C LEU A 89 12.30 19.39 1.91
N TRP A 90 12.43 19.64 3.21
CA TRP A 90 11.29 19.77 4.12
C TRP A 90 10.31 20.86 3.64
N GLN A 91 10.82 22.03 3.24
CA GLN A 91 10.00 23.12 2.70
C GLN A 91 9.31 22.70 1.40
N ASN A 92 10.06 22.09 0.47
CA ASN A 92 9.54 21.66 -0.83
C ASN A 92 8.43 20.62 -0.68
N LEU A 93 8.61 19.60 0.18
CA LEU A 93 7.59 18.58 0.44
C LEU A 93 6.36 19.16 1.15
N SER A 94 6.57 20.04 2.14
CA SER A 94 5.48 20.73 2.85
C SER A 94 4.62 21.55 1.89
N TYR A 95 5.24 22.19 0.89
CA TYR A 95 4.53 22.91 -0.16
C TYR A 95 3.83 21.96 -1.14
N ALA A 96 4.54 20.92 -1.59
CA ALA A 96 4.01 19.92 -2.54
C ALA A 96 2.72 19.26 -2.04
N LEU A 97 2.62 19.01 -0.73
CA LEU A 97 1.43 18.42 -0.09
C LEU A 97 0.19 19.33 -0.06
N LYS A 98 0.37 20.65 -0.26
CA LYS A 98 -0.72 21.63 -0.35
C LYS A 98 -1.19 21.86 -1.79
N ARG A 99 -0.49 21.31 -2.78
CA ARG A 99 -0.77 21.51 -4.21
C ARG A 99 -1.74 20.45 -4.75
N PRO A 100 -2.42 20.72 -5.88
CA PRO A 100 -3.15 19.70 -6.60
C PRO A 100 -2.23 18.51 -6.95
N ARG A 101 -2.78 17.30 -6.87
CA ARG A 101 -2.06 16.03 -7.12
C ARG A 101 -0.85 15.82 -6.18
N PRO A 102 -1.06 15.83 -4.86
CA PRO A 102 0.02 15.81 -3.86
C PRO A 102 0.98 14.62 -4.03
N PHE A 103 0.48 13.45 -4.42
CA PHE A 103 1.31 12.26 -4.68
C PHE A 103 2.38 12.49 -5.75
N ARG A 104 2.00 13.16 -6.84
CA ARG A 104 2.90 13.42 -7.97
C ARG A 104 3.92 14.49 -7.59
N THR A 105 3.45 15.63 -7.11
CA THR A 105 4.32 16.77 -6.75
C THR A 105 5.33 16.38 -5.67
N PHE A 106 4.91 15.63 -4.66
CA PHE A 106 5.80 15.14 -3.60
C PHE A 106 6.89 14.20 -4.14
N LYS A 107 6.53 13.28 -5.03
CA LYS A 107 7.48 12.36 -5.65
C LYS A 107 8.47 13.10 -6.56
N ASP A 108 7.98 14.09 -7.31
CA ASP A 108 8.80 14.93 -8.17
C ASP A 108 9.84 15.70 -7.35
N GLU A 109 9.46 16.26 -6.20
CA GLU A 109 10.41 16.92 -5.28
C GLU A 109 11.42 15.94 -4.66
N LEU A 110 10.96 14.75 -4.21
CA LEU A 110 11.86 13.71 -3.67
C LEU A 110 12.88 13.22 -4.69
N SER A 111 12.51 13.15 -5.97
CA SER A 111 13.40 12.64 -7.01
C SER A 111 14.71 13.43 -7.15
N LYS A 112 14.70 14.70 -6.71
CA LYS A 112 15.87 15.59 -6.68
C LYS A 112 16.84 15.26 -5.52
N PHE A 113 16.43 14.42 -4.57
CA PHE A 113 17.20 14.07 -3.37
C PHE A 113 17.31 12.53 -3.22
N PRO A 114 18.20 11.85 -3.98
CA PRO A 114 18.23 10.39 -4.06
C PRO A 114 18.30 9.67 -2.71
N LYS A 115 19.15 10.14 -1.79
CA LYS A 115 19.28 9.57 -0.43
C LYS A 115 17.98 9.68 0.38
N ASN A 116 17.27 10.79 0.27
CA ASN A 116 15.98 10.96 0.94
C ASN A 116 14.88 10.17 0.24
N TYR A 117 15.00 9.97 -1.07
CA TYR A 117 14.06 9.15 -1.81
C TYR A 117 14.17 7.67 -1.42
N GLU A 118 15.37 7.14 -1.23
CA GLU A 118 15.57 5.79 -0.66
C GLU A 118 14.94 5.69 0.73
N ARG A 119 15.23 6.64 1.63
CA ARG A 119 14.61 6.69 2.97
C ARG A 119 13.08 6.76 2.91
N TRP A 120 12.52 7.49 1.95
CA TRP A 120 11.08 7.52 1.73
C TRP A 120 10.54 6.16 1.29
N ARG A 121 11.23 5.44 0.41
CA ARG A 121 10.80 4.10 -0.02
C ARG A 121 10.71 3.15 1.16
N ASP A 122 11.74 3.13 2.01
CA ASP A 122 11.80 2.25 3.19
C ASP A 122 10.73 2.64 4.21
N PHE A 123 10.61 3.94 4.50
CA PHE A 123 9.57 4.45 5.39
C PHE A 123 8.17 4.11 4.89
N ARG A 124 7.88 4.39 3.62
CA ARG A 124 6.57 4.09 3.03
C ARG A 124 6.30 2.59 3.06
N GLN A 125 7.27 1.74 2.77
CA GLN A 125 7.12 0.29 2.84
C GLN A 125 6.69 -0.14 4.25
N SER A 126 7.41 0.30 5.29
CA SER A 126 7.05 0.00 6.68
C SER A 126 5.63 0.45 7.05
N ARG A 127 5.18 1.61 6.55
CA ARG A 127 3.81 2.09 6.80
C ARG A 127 2.72 1.27 6.10
N TYR A 128 3.02 0.69 4.94
CA TYR A 128 2.08 -0.22 4.27
C TYR A 128 2.05 -1.58 4.99
N GLU A 129 3.16 -2.05 5.53
CA GLU A 129 3.18 -3.24 6.39
C GLU A 129 2.38 -3.02 7.68
N ASP A 130 2.52 -1.86 8.33
CA ASP A 130 1.70 -1.47 9.47
C ASP A 130 0.20 -1.43 9.11
N TYR A 131 -0.14 -0.95 7.91
CA TYR A 131 -1.51 -0.92 7.43
C TYR A 131 -2.06 -2.33 7.24
N VAL A 132 -1.33 -3.22 6.56
CA VAL A 132 -1.70 -4.63 6.40
C VAL A 132 -1.91 -5.31 7.76
N ARG A 133 -0.98 -5.13 8.71
CA ARG A 133 -1.10 -5.70 10.06
C ARG A 133 -2.36 -5.23 10.78
N ARG A 134 -2.72 -3.95 10.67
CA ARG A 134 -3.95 -3.41 11.27
C ARG A 134 -5.20 -3.96 10.59
N SER A 135 -5.24 -4.03 9.26
CA SER A 135 -6.37 -4.60 8.53
C SER A 135 -6.62 -6.06 8.92
N LEU A 136 -5.58 -6.84 9.17
CA LEU A 136 -5.69 -8.23 9.66
C LEU A 136 -6.16 -8.35 11.11
N GLN A 137 -6.11 -7.28 11.90
CA GLN A 137 -6.59 -7.26 13.29
C GLN A 137 -8.02 -6.72 13.39
N GLU A 138 -8.41 -5.82 12.48
CA GLU A 138 -9.71 -5.15 12.46
C GLU A 138 -10.77 -5.93 11.67
N GLY A 139 -10.35 -6.80 10.74
CA GLY A 139 -11.21 -7.66 9.93
C GLY A 139 -11.30 -9.09 10.46
#